data_AF-A0A8H9XEH0-F1
#
_entry.id   AF-A0A8H9XEH0-F1
#
_cell.length_a   1.000
_cell.length_b   1.000
_cell.length_c   1.000
_cell.angle_alpha   90.00
_cell.angle_beta   90.00
_cell.angle_gamma   90.00
#
_symmetry.space_group_name_H-M   'P 1'
#
loop_
_entity.id
_entity.type
_entity.pdbx_description
1 polymer ?
#
loop_
_entity_poly.entity_id
_entity_poly.type
_entity_poly.pdbx_seq_one_letter_code
_entity_poly.pdbx_strand_id
1 'polypeptide(L)'
;MGNEIDVHLGKRLRRRRRLLGLTQQQLAGACGVRFQQIQKYECGANRISAARLWQLSEALEVPVAYFYDGLSEKAGERPQPCDSGGEVLASKETMDLIRAYYQLGERPRRRLLDLAKSLNGDGEAG
;
A
#
# COMPACT_ATOMS: atom_id res chain seq x y z
N MET A 1 9.60 22.58 8.12
CA MET A 1 9.88 21.68 6.98
C MET A 1 8.79 20.62 6.97
N GLY A 2 7.99 20.55 5.90
CA GLY A 2 6.99 19.49 5.73
C GLY A 2 7.70 18.14 5.60
N ASN A 3 7.12 17.10 6.18
CA ASN A 3 7.67 15.75 6.08
C ASN A 3 7.70 15.35 4.58
N GLU A 4 8.67 14.55 4.12
CA GLU A 4 8.75 14.15 2.70
C GLU A 4 7.44 13.49 2.22
N ILE A 5 6.77 12.79 3.14
CA ILE A 5 5.43 12.24 2.96
C ILE A 5 4.41 13.34 2.64
N ASP A 6 4.33 14.40 3.45
CA ASP A 6 3.36 15.50 3.24
C ASP A 6 3.55 16.18 1.89
N VAL A 7 4.80 16.39 1.48
CA VAL A 7 5.14 16.98 0.18
C VAL A 7 4.72 16.04 -0.95
N HIS A 8 4.92 14.74 -0.80
CA HIS A 8 4.48 13.75 -1.77
C HIS A 8 2.95 13.70 -1.89
N LEU A 9 2.24 13.60 -0.77
CA LEU A 9 0.77 13.62 -0.72
C LEU A 9 0.23 14.88 -1.42
N GLY A 10 0.83 16.04 -1.13
CA GLY A 10 0.47 17.32 -1.76
C GLY A 10 0.66 17.34 -3.28
N LYS A 11 1.74 16.75 -3.79
CA LYS A 11 1.98 16.60 -5.23
C LYS A 11 0.95 15.69 -5.90
N ARG A 12 0.65 14.54 -5.30
CA ARG A 12 -0.37 13.58 -5.80
C ARG A 12 -1.76 14.22 -5.84
N LEU A 13 -2.11 14.93 -4.77
CA LEU A 13 -3.35 15.71 -4.63
C LEU A 13 -3.48 16.75 -5.76
N ARG A 14 -2.46 17.61 -5.94
CA ARG A 14 -2.46 18.64 -6.98
C ARG A 14 -2.58 18.05 -8.37
N ARG A 15 -1.85 16.96 -8.65
CA ARG A 15 -1.89 16.28 -9.94
C ARG A 15 -3.28 15.76 -10.25
N ARG A 16 -3.90 15.02 -9.32
CA ARG A 16 -5.24 14.44 -9.53
C ARG A 16 -6.30 15.52 -9.70
N ARG A 17 -6.28 16.56 -8.86
CA ARG A 17 -7.19 17.70 -8.98
C ARG A 17 -7.13 18.35 -10.37
N ARG A 18 -5.92 18.57 -10.90
CA ARG A 18 -5.73 19.14 -12.24
C ARG A 18 -6.24 18.23 -13.36
N LEU A 19 -6.05 16.91 -13.23
CA LEU A 19 -6.57 15.93 -14.20
C LEU A 19 -8.11 15.95 -14.26
N LEU A 20 -8.77 16.23 -13.14
CA LEU A 20 -10.22 16.40 -13.07
C LEU A 20 -10.69 17.81 -13.47
N GLY A 21 -9.78 18.72 -13.85
CA GLY A 21 -10.12 20.10 -14.20
C GLY A 21 -10.62 20.95 -13.02
N LEU A 22 -10.47 20.48 -11.78
CA LEU A 22 -11.00 21.14 -10.59
C LEU A 22 -10.11 22.31 -10.13
N THR A 23 -10.72 23.41 -9.72
CA THR A 23 -10.02 24.49 -9.01
C THR A 23 -9.80 24.12 -7.53
N GLN A 24 -8.88 24.82 -6.86
CA GLN A 24 -8.68 24.60 -5.41
C GLN A 24 -9.93 24.94 -4.60
N GLN A 25 -10.73 25.93 -5.02
CA GLN A 25 -11.99 26.28 -4.37
C GLN A 25 -13.04 25.18 -4.53
N GLN A 26 -13.16 24.58 -5.73
CA GLN A 26 -14.10 23.48 -5.97
C GLN A 26 -13.75 22.26 -5.11
N LEU A 27 -12.48 21.86 -5.07
CA LEU A 27 -12.05 20.75 -4.21
C LEU A 27 -12.24 21.06 -2.72
N ALA A 28 -11.98 22.31 -2.32
CA ALA A 28 -12.21 22.74 -0.95
C ALA A 28 -13.68 22.66 -0.55
N GLY A 29 -14.59 23.05 -1.45
CA GLY A 29 -16.04 22.90 -1.29
C GLY A 29 -16.46 21.45 -1.12
N ALA A 30 -15.98 20.56 -1.98
CA ALA A 30 -16.26 19.11 -1.90
C ALA A 30 -15.78 18.48 -0.58
N CYS A 31 -14.68 18.99 -0.01
CA CYS A 31 -14.12 18.50 1.24
C CYS A 31 -14.62 19.26 2.49
N GLY A 32 -15.44 20.30 2.34
CA GLY A 32 -15.87 21.16 3.46
C GLY A 32 -14.70 21.87 4.16
N VAL A 33 -13.69 22.32 3.42
CA VAL A 33 -12.55 23.08 3.95
C VAL A 33 -12.39 24.43 3.25
N ARG A 34 -11.55 25.30 3.81
CA ARG A 34 -11.19 26.57 3.16
C ARG A 34 -10.21 26.31 2.01
N PHE A 35 -10.29 27.11 0.94
CA PHE A 35 -9.39 26.98 -0.22
C PHE A 35 -7.90 27.08 0.15
N GLN A 36 -7.57 27.96 1.11
CA GLN A 36 -6.21 28.11 1.62
C GLN A 36 -5.67 26.81 2.24
N GLN A 37 -6.56 25.98 2.81
CA GLN A 37 -6.16 24.69 3.38
C GLN A 37 -5.77 23.71 2.27
N ILE A 38 -6.52 23.66 1.17
CA ILE A 38 -6.13 22.87 0.00
C ILE A 38 -4.78 23.35 -0.56
N GLN A 39 -4.56 24.66 -0.65
CA GLN A 39 -3.27 25.20 -1.08
C GLN A 39 -2.12 24.76 -0.15
N LYS A 40 -2.33 24.80 1.17
CA LYS A 40 -1.34 24.33 2.16
C LYS A 40 -1.09 22.83 2.06
N TYR A 41 -2.11 22.01 1.79
CA TYR A 41 -1.95 20.58 1.53
C TYR A 41 -1.15 20.33 0.26
N GLU A 42 -1.48 21.00 -0.84
CA GLU A 42 -0.76 20.81 -2.12
C GLU A 42 0.70 21.24 -2.08
N CYS A 43 1.05 22.19 -1.22
CA CYS A 43 2.43 22.62 -1.00
C CYS A 43 3.15 21.80 0.09
N GLY A 44 2.49 20.85 0.75
CA GLY A 44 3.05 20.07 1.86
C GLY A 44 3.33 20.91 3.11
N ALA A 45 2.76 22.11 3.22
CA ALA A 45 2.94 23.00 4.36
C ALA A 45 2.15 22.53 5.59
N ASN A 46 1.00 21.89 5.35
CA ASN A 46 0.15 21.30 6.38
C ASN A 46 0.07 19.78 6.21
N ARG A 47 0.16 19.06 7.34
CA ARG A 47 -0.14 17.63 7.42
C ARG A 47 -1.61 17.37 7.12
N ILE A 48 -1.89 16.28 6.41
CA ILE A 48 -3.24 15.80 6.13
C ILE A 48 -3.54 14.68 7.12
N SER A 49 -4.61 14.82 7.93
CA SER A 49 -5.04 13.73 8.81
C SER A 49 -5.65 12.58 8.02
N ALA A 50 -5.66 11.36 8.57
CA ALA A 50 -6.25 10.19 7.90
C ALA A 50 -7.71 10.40 7.48
N ALA A 51 -8.53 10.99 8.36
CA ALA A 51 -9.92 11.33 8.05
C ALA A 51 -10.03 12.32 6.87
N ARG A 52 -9.09 13.28 6.77
CA ARG A 52 -9.07 14.22 5.65
C ARG A 52 -8.60 13.57 4.37
N LEU A 53 -7.62 12.67 4.45
CA LEU A 53 -7.12 11.92 3.31
C LEU A 53 -8.21 11.03 2.70
N TRP A 54 -9.04 10.42 3.54
CA TRP A 54 -10.24 9.69 3.11
C TRP A 54 -11.20 10.59 2.33
N GLN A 55 -11.58 11.75 2.88
CA GLN A 55 -12.47 12.69 2.20
C GLN A 55 -11.91 13.21 0.86
N LEU A 56 -10.59 13.44 0.81
CA LEU A 56 -9.92 13.83 -0.43
C LEU A 56 -9.93 12.67 -1.45
N SER A 57 -9.85 11.42 -0.99
CA SER A 57 -9.91 10.24 -1.86
C SER A 57 -11.29 10.10 -2.51
N GLU A 58 -12.36 10.32 -1.73
CA GLU A 58 -13.74 10.34 -2.22
C GLU A 58 -13.96 11.49 -3.21
N ALA A 59 -13.55 12.72 -2.85
CA ALA A 59 -13.74 13.89 -3.70
C ALA A 59 -12.94 13.87 -5.00
N LEU A 60 -11.88 13.06 -5.08
CA LEU A 60 -11.02 12.91 -6.25
C LEU A 60 -11.25 11.58 -6.99
N GLU A 61 -12.20 10.77 -6.53
CA GLU A 61 -12.55 9.46 -7.08
C GLU A 61 -11.31 8.58 -7.27
N VAL A 62 -10.53 8.41 -6.20
CA VAL A 62 -9.34 7.55 -6.18
C VAL A 62 -9.28 6.77 -4.87
N PRO A 63 -8.71 5.55 -4.85
CA PRO A 63 -8.41 4.86 -3.60
C PRO A 63 -7.43 5.65 -2.75
N VAL A 64 -7.52 5.57 -1.41
CA VAL A 64 -6.56 6.23 -0.49
C VAL A 64 -5.10 5.87 -0.79
N ALA A 65 -4.86 4.62 -1.23
CA ALA A 65 -3.53 4.15 -1.62
C ALA A 65 -2.88 5.01 -2.73
N TYR A 66 -3.68 5.62 -3.62
CA TYR A 66 -3.20 6.51 -4.69
C TYR A 66 -2.28 7.62 -4.16
N PHE A 67 -2.51 8.13 -2.95
CA PHE A 67 -1.69 9.20 -2.42
C PHE A 67 -0.28 8.73 -2.02
N TYR A 68 -0.07 7.42 -1.84
CA TYR A 68 1.19 6.82 -1.42
C TYR A 68 1.99 6.19 -2.58
N ASP A 69 1.43 6.13 -3.79
CA ASP A 69 2.14 5.56 -4.95
C ASP A 69 3.44 6.32 -5.24
N GLY A 70 4.57 5.61 -5.26
CA GLY A 70 5.88 6.18 -5.54
C GLY A 70 6.58 6.79 -4.32
N LEU A 71 6.01 6.64 -3.11
CA LEU A 71 6.75 6.88 -1.86
C LEU A 71 7.76 5.77 -1.55
N SER A 72 7.46 4.52 -1.94
CA SER A 72 8.30 3.34 -1.65
C SER A 72 9.58 3.24 -2.47
N GLU A 73 9.84 4.16 -3.40
CA GLU A 73 11.09 4.15 -4.18
C GLU A 73 12.23 4.90 -3.46
N LYS A 74 11.95 5.61 -2.37
CA LYS A 74 12.95 6.37 -1.58
C LYS A 74 13.22 5.82 -0.18
N ALA A 75 12.29 5.07 0.40
CA ALA A 75 12.60 4.18 1.52
C ALA A 75 13.19 2.91 0.90
N GLY A 76 14.32 2.42 1.40
CA GLY A 76 15.02 1.21 0.91
C GLY A 76 14.26 -0.10 1.12
N GLU A 77 12.94 -0.10 0.94
CA GLU A 77 12.04 -1.24 0.96
C GLU A 77 10.83 -0.87 0.09
N ARG A 78 10.82 -1.41 -1.13
CA ARG A 78 9.60 -1.53 -1.93
C ARG A 78 8.75 -2.64 -1.28
N PRO A 79 7.40 -2.56 -1.25
CA PRO A 79 6.64 -3.80 -1.41
C PRO A 79 6.98 -4.28 -2.81
N GLN A 80 7.85 -5.28 -2.89
CA GLN A 80 8.24 -5.86 -4.17
C GLN A 80 6.97 -6.41 -4.86
N PRO A 81 6.65 -6.02 -6.10
CA PRO A 81 6.05 -6.99 -7.00
C PRO A 81 7.12 -8.05 -7.20
N CYS A 82 6.94 -9.20 -6.55
CA CYS A 82 7.76 -10.40 -6.68
C CYS A 82 8.25 -10.62 -8.12
N ASP A 83 9.49 -10.22 -8.39
CA ASP A 83 10.31 -10.74 -9.47
C ASP A 83 11.76 -10.81 -9.00
N SER A 84 12.06 -11.85 -8.23
CA SER A 84 13.43 -12.37 -8.16
C SER A 84 13.37 -13.72 -8.85
N GLY A 85 13.99 -13.92 -10.01
CA GLY A 85 13.95 -15.20 -10.72
C GLY A 85 14.34 -16.46 -9.91
N GLY A 86 14.92 -16.30 -8.71
CA GLY A 86 15.08 -17.35 -7.70
C GLY A 86 13.97 -17.42 -6.62
N GLU A 87 13.38 -16.29 -6.20
CA GLU A 87 12.21 -16.25 -5.30
C GLU A 87 10.88 -16.45 -6.03
N VAL A 88 10.80 -16.26 -7.35
CA VAL A 88 9.59 -16.50 -8.16
C VAL A 88 9.28 -17.99 -8.20
N LEU A 89 10.29 -18.85 -8.21
CA LEU A 89 10.12 -20.30 -8.06
C LEU A 89 9.60 -20.61 -6.65
N ALA A 90 10.25 -20.10 -5.61
CA ALA A 90 9.81 -20.29 -4.23
C ALA A 90 8.41 -19.70 -3.97
N SER A 91 8.08 -18.55 -4.56
CA SER A 91 6.77 -17.90 -4.45
C SER A 91 5.70 -18.69 -5.20
N LYS A 92 6.01 -19.22 -6.39
CA LYS A 92 5.09 -20.07 -7.13
C LYS A 92 4.89 -21.42 -6.44
N GLU A 93 5.96 -22.08 -6.01
CA GLU A 93 5.91 -23.32 -5.24
C GLU A 93 5.17 -23.13 -3.91
N THR A 94 5.43 -22.03 -3.20
CA THR A 94 4.72 -21.69 -1.96
C THR A 94 3.24 -21.42 -2.23
N MET A 95 2.90 -20.69 -3.30
CA MET A 95 1.52 -20.42 -3.66
C MET A 95 0.78 -21.68 -4.12
N ASP A 96 1.44 -22.57 -4.87
CA ASP A 96 0.89 -23.85 -5.30
C ASP A 96 0.70 -24.78 -4.09
N LEU A 97 1.64 -24.77 -3.14
CA LEU A 97 1.51 -25.49 -1.86
C LEU A 97 0.33 -24.96 -1.04
N ILE A 98 0.18 -23.64 -0.91
CA ILE A 98 -0.95 -23.02 -0.19
C ILE A 98 -2.28 -23.39 -0.87
N ARG A 99 -2.35 -23.33 -2.20
CA ARG A 99 -3.54 -23.73 -2.97
C ARG A 99 -3.86 -25.20 -2.77
N ALA A 100 -2.88 -26.08 -2.88
CA ALA A 100 -3.03 -27.51 -2.65
C ALA A 100 -3.46 -27.79 -1.19
N TYR A 101 -2.88 -27.09 -0.22
CA TYR A 101 -3.23 -27.22 1.20
C TYR A 101 -4.71 -26.93 1.46
N TYR A 102 -5.26 -25.87 0.86
CA TYR A 102 -6.68 -25.55 0.99
C TYR A 102 -7.61 -26.52 0.25
N GLN A 103 -7.14 -27.21 -0.78
CA GLN A 103 -7.91 -28.27 -1.46
C GLN A 103 -7.97 -29.59 -0.69
N LEU A 104 -7.04 -29.81 0.25
CA LEU A 104 -7.02 -31.02 1.08
C LEU A 104 -8.09 -30.99 2.18
N GLY A 105 -8.52 -32.18 2.63
CA GLY A 105 -9.35 -32.34 3.83
C GLY A 105 -8.57 -32.20 5.14
N GLU A 106 -9.27 -32.15 6.26
CA GLU A 106 -8.71 -31.88 7.59
C GLU A 106 -7.64 -32.90 8.04
N ARG A 107 -7.88 -34.19 7.80
CA ARG A 107 -6.93 -35.28 8.13
C ARG A 107 -5.61 -35.19 7.34
N PRO A 108 -5.61 -35.04 6.00
CA PRO A 108 -4.39 -34.80 5.22
C PRO A 108 -3.63 -33.54 5.61
N ARG A 109 -4.32 -32.41 5.86
CA ARG A 109 -3.66 -31.15 6.25
C ARG A 109 -2.83 -31.29 7.52
N ARG A 110 -3.37 -32.00 8.52
CA ARG A 110 -2.68 -32.24 9.81
C ARG A 110 -1.40 -33.05 9.62
N ARG A 111 -1.45 -34.12 8.81
CA ARG A 111 -0.27 -34.91 8.46
C ARG A 111 0.79 -34.11 7.71
N LEU A 112 0.37 -33.25 6.78
CA LEU A 112 1.27 -32.37 6.03
C LEU A 112 1.97 -31.37 6.96
N LEU A 113 1.23 -30.83 7.93
CA LEU A 113 1.77 -29.93 8.94
C LEU A 113 2.76 -30.65 9.87
N ASP A 114 2.45 -31.88 10.30
CA ASP A 114 3.34 -32.69 11.14
C ASP A 114 4.65 -33.02 10.40
N LEU A 115 4.57 -33.33 9.10
CA LEU A 115 5.73 -33.56 8.24
C LEU A 115 6.58 -32.28 8.05
N ALA A 116 5.94 -31.14 7.78
CA ALA A 116 6.65 -29.87 7.67
C ALA A 116 7.38 -29.49 8.97
N LYS A 117 6.77 -29.79 10.13
CA LYS A 117 7.39 -29.57 11.45
C LYS A 117 8.56 -30.52 11.71
N SER A 118 8.45 -31.80 11.33
CA SER A 118 9.55 -32.75 11.52
C SER A 118 10.78 -32.38 10.70
N LEU A 119 10.59 -31.82 9.50
CA LEU A 119 11.69 -31.37 8.63
C LEU A 119 12.45 -30.16 9.18
N ASN A 120 11.86 -29.41 10.12
CA ASN A 120 12.49 -28.24 10.74
C ASN A 120 13.33 -28.58 11.98
N GLY A 121 13.29 -29.85 12.44
CA GLY A 121 13.92 -30.32 13.67
C GLY A 121 15.36 -30.86 13.53
N ASP A 122 15.86 -31.07 12.31
CA ASP A 122 17.19 -31.67 12.07
C ASP A 122 18.33 -30.63 11.96
N GLY A 123 18.06 -29.36 12.28
CA GLY A 123 19.02 -28.25 12.16
C GLY A 123 19.84 -27.92 13.40
N GLU A 124 19.58 -28.54 14.56
CA GLU A 124 20.32 -28.31 15.81
C GLU A 124 20.83 -29.63 16.42
N ALA A 125 21.74 -30.30 15.72
CA ALA A 125 22.69 -31.24 16.32
C ALA A 125 23.87 -31.45 15.35
N GLY A 126 24.95 -30.71 15.57
CA GLY A 126 26.21 -30.81 14.83
C GLY A 126 27.21 -29.79 15.33
#